data_AF-A0A930MRJ0-F1
#
_entry.id   AF-A0A930MRJ0-F1
#
_cell.length_a   1.000
_cell.length_b   1.000
_cell.length_c   1.000
_cell.angle_alpha   90.00
_cell.angle_beta   90.00
_cell.angle_gamma   90.00
#
_symmetry.space_group_name_H-M   'P 1'
#
loop_
_entity.id
_entity.type
_entity.pdbx_description
1 polymer ?
#
loop_
_entity_poly.entity_id
_entity_poly.type
_entity_poly.pdbx_seq_one_letter_code
_entity_poly.pdbx_strand_id
1 'polypeptide(L)'
;METVKERKERGEALTAQEARAIADKLNAEEHHKKAQEEAKPMAEQEEKQPEKETQAKKPQEKKTTKELVSEASKAFSDRMQEAHASGNAVWQKPYEERQNIHAPVLIYQGRDGEHKSFYPPVANMLPAVQHQLDIGSQDNRWIPAKEAGANPDITIRKDAKAVTFVLFTKDKQPYTKKFFNMADVSGKGVPALAPTPELRRDAYLHDMIDYLARRTERGTFKGDNYFLMVMDAKEAANKSYQAKKEVYDFQNLDYGTYMKARLEANRRLDAILGADVREVVPAKDYEKTFIQLLAKEIREPSKETNYVIRAARKALNELKWQQSHVKAAMKALVPQAAFDSLARSGKMPSQTLFIIAVKGVEQNKAQEAAR
;
A
#
# COMPACT_ATOMS: atom_id res chain seq x y z
N MET A 1 -10.81 35.90 -1.16
CA MET A 1 -9.87 34.82 -0.80
C MET A 1 -10.50 33.52 -1.25
N GLU A 2 -9.78 32.75 -2.05
CA GLU A 2 -10.24 31.48 -2.64
C GLU A 2 -9.96 30.33 -1.67
N THR A 3 -10.82 29.30 -1.61
CA THR A 3 -10.67 28.24 -0.60
C THR A 3 -9.86 27.05 -1.09
N VAL A 4 -9.15 26.40 -0.15
CA VAL A 4 -8.31 25.20 -0.41
C VAL A 4 -9.11 24.08 -1.11
N LYS A 5 -10.41 23.99 -0.86
CA LYS A 5 -11.30 23.00 -1.49
C LYS A 5 -11.47 23.27 -2.99
N GLU A 6 -11.74 24.51 -3.37
CA GLU A 6 -11.97 24.93 -4.76
C GLU A 6 -10.71 24.80 -5.63
N ARG A 7 -9.51 24.89 -5.01
CA ARG A 7 -8.21 24.62 -5.67
C ARG A 7 -7.91 23.14 -5.78
N LYS A 8 -8.25 22.34 -4.76
CA LYS A 8 -8.10 20.87 -4.77
C LYS A 8 -8.95 20.20 -5.85
N GLU A 9 -10.13 20.76 -6.15
CA GLU A 9 -11.01 20.29 -7.24
C GLU A 9 -10.54 20.73 -8.64
N ARG A 10 -9.73 21.80 -8.75
CA ARG A 10 -9.09 22.27 -9.99
C ARG A 10 -7.69 21.69 -10.27
N GLY A 11 -7.13 20.93 -9.32
CA GLY A 11 -5.83 20.27 -9.48
C GLY A 11 -4.61 21.18 -9.31
N GLU A 12 -4.81 22.39 -8.81
CA GLU A 12 -3.73 23.34 -8.49
C GLU A 12 -2.84 22.80 -7.36
N ALA A 13 -1.55 23.14 -7.39
CA ALA A 13 -0.59 22.68 -6.40
C ALA A 13 -0.83 23.35 -5.03
N LEU A 14 -0.98 22.53 -3.99
CA LEU A 14 -0.99 22.99 -2.61
C LEU A 14 0.40 23.52 -2.25
N THR A 15 0.46 24.66 -1.56
CA THR A 15 1.72 25.18 -1.02
C THR A 15 2.29 24.21 0.02
N ALA A 16 3.61 24.24 0.25
CA ALA A 16 4.27 23.40 1.24
C ALA A 16 3.69 23.56 2.66
N GLN A 17 3.12 24.74 2.96
CA GLN A 17 2.47 25.04 4.25
C GLN A 17 1.08 24.37 4.37
N GLU A 18 0.28 24.37 3.30
CA GLU A 18 -1.01 23.67 3.25
C GLU A 18 -0.84 22.15 3.26
N ALA A 19 0.16 21.65 2.53
CA ALA A 19 0.52 20.22 2.53
C ALA A 19 0.93 19.75 3.95
N ARG A 20 1.67 20.58 4.69
CA ARG A 20 2.04 20.32 6.09
C ARG A 20 0.83 20.31 7.03
N ALA A 21 -0.06 21.29 6.91
CA ALA A 21 -1.30 21.35 7.69
C ALA A 21 -2.24 20.15 7.44
N ILE A 22 -2.25 19.61 6.22
CA ILE A 22 -2.98 18.39 5.86
C ILE A 22 -2.30 17.14 6.46
N ALA A 23 -0.97 17.05 6.41
CA ALA A 23 -0.23 15.95 7.07
C ALA A 23 -0.46 15.95 8.59
N ASP A 24 -0.45 17.11 9.24
CA ASP A 24 -0.72 17.26 10.67
C ASP A 24 -2.16 16.85 11.03
N LYS A 25 -3.16 17.21 10.20
CA LYS A 25 -4.56 16.73 10.36
C LYS A 25 -4.72 15.22 10.17
N LEU A 26 -4.11 14.65 9.12
CA LEU A 26 -4.22 13.22 8.82
C LEU A 26 -3.52 12.35 9.88
N ASN A 27 -2.42 12.84 10.46
CA ASN A 27 -1.81 12.20 11.63
C ASN A 27 -2.74 12.24 12.85
N ALA A 28 -3.46 13.34 13.09
CA ALA A 28 -4.45 13.43 14.17
C ALA A 28 -5.65 12.48 13.98
N GLU A 29 -6.16 12.33 12.75
CA GLU A 29 -7.28 11.41 12.45
C GLU A 29 -6.88 9.93 12.57
N GLU A 30 -5.64 9.56 12.27
CA GLU A 30 -5.14 8.18 12.45
C GLU A 30 -5.14 7.74 13.92
N HIS A 31 -5.03 8.69 14.85
CA HIS A 31 -5.05 8.44 16.29
C HIS A 31 -6.45 8.25 16.89
N HIS A 32 -7.53 8.65 16.21
CA HIS A 32 -8.90 8.47 16.74
C HIS A 32 -9.41 7.03 16.57
N LYS A 33 -8.92 6.29 15.58
CA LYS A 33 -9.36 4.90 15.30
C LYS A 33 -8.48 3.82 15.93
N LYS A 34 -7.18 4.05 16.13
CA LYS A 34 -6.28 3.07 16.77
C LYS A 34 -6.45 2.93 18.29
N ALA A 35 -7.16 3.87 18.94
CA ALA A 35 -7.32 3.89 20.39
C ALA A 35 -8.29 2.82 20.96
N GLN A 36 -8.96 2.03 20.11
CA GLN A 36 -9.94 1.01 20.54
C GLN A 36 -9.51 -0.45 20.33
N GLU A 37 -8.45 -0.76 19.57
CA GLU A 37 -8.12 -2.17 19.22
C GLU A 37 -6.81 -2.73 19.80
N GLU A 38 -5.77 -1.93 20.08
CA GLU A 38 -4.44 -2.45 20.44
C GLU A 38 -3.87 -1.77 21.71
N ALA A 39 -4.25 -2.29 22.89
CA ALA A 39 -3.80 -1.77 24.19
C ALA A 39 -2.59 -2.53 24.78
N LYS A 40 -1.39 -1.92 24.64
CA LYS A 40 -0.10 -2.25 25.32
C LYS A 40 0.58 -3.57 24.86
N PRO A 41 1.90 -3.77 25.14
CA PRO A 41 2.94 -2.85 25.67
C PRO A 41 4.03 -2.57 24.59
N MET A 42 5.19 -1.93 24.82
CA MET A 42 5.79 -1.21 25.95
C MET A 42 6.70 -0.08 25.41
N ALA A 43 6.74 1.10 26.05
CA ALA A 43 7.78 2.13 25.85
C ALA A 43 7.77 3.13 27.01
N GLU A 44 8.66 2.95 27.98
CA GLU A 44 9.00 3.90 29.06
C GLU A 44 10.41 3.56 29.52
N GLN A 45 11.19 4.58 29.89
CA GLN A 45 12.65 4.58 30.07
C GLN A 45 13.40 4.46 28.72
N GLU A 46 14.34 5.34 28.37
CA GLU A 46 15.23 6.15 29.21
C GLU A 46 14.88 7.66 29.26
N GLU A 47 14.54 8.19 30.44
CA GLU A 47 14.87 9.57 30.81
C GLU A 47 15.05 9.68 32.34
N LYS A 48 16.12 10.38 32.78
CA LYS A 48 16.61 10.53 34.19
C LYS A 48 17.25 9.23 34.74
N GLN A 49 18.43 9.23 35.35
CA GLN A 49 19.16 10.28 36.09
C GLN A 49 20.66 10.46 35.66
N PRO A 50 21.39 11.48 36.16
CA PRO A 50 22.66 11.92 35.60
C PRO A 50 23.90 11.49 36.42
N GLU A 51 24.95 11.02 35.73
CA GLU A 51 26.29 10.88 36.33
C GLU A 51 27.40 11.50 35.47
N LYS A 52 28.46 11.90 36.18
CA LYS A 52 29.38 13.00 35.90
C LYS A 52 30.31 12.82 34.69
N GLU A 53 30.77 13.98 34.23
CA GLU A 53 31.81 14.17 33.22
C GLU A 53 33.09 13.37 33.49
N THR A 54 33.68 12.78 32.44
CA THR A 54 34.94 13.32 31.86
C THR A 54 35.33 12.62 30.57
N GLN A 55 35.36 13.37 29.47
CA GLN A 55 36.45 13.50 28.48
C GLN A 55 35.91 14.04 27.15
N ALA A 56 36.63 15.00 26.58
CA ALA A 56 36.11 15.90 25.56
C ALA A 56 35.77 15.24 24.22
N LYS A 57 34.49 15.34 23.81
CA LYS A 57 34.10 15.41 22.40
C LYS A 57 33.33 16.71 22.19
N LYS A 58 33.61 17.40 21.06
CA LYS A 58 32.99 18.68 20.70
C LYS A 58 31.46 18.60 20.80
N PRO A 59 30.76 19.65 21.27
CA PRO A 59 29.31 19.65 21.32
C PRO A 59 28.75 19.57 19.88
N GLN A 60 28.24 18.39 19.51
CA GLN A 60 27.25 18.31 18.45
C GLN A 60 25.96 18.94 18.98
N GLU A 61 25.48 19.97 18.30
CA GLU A 61 24.19 20.58 18.60
C GLU A 61 23.10 19.50 18.58
N LYS A 62 22.33 19.40 19.67
CA LYS A 62 21.20 18.47 19.76
C LYS A 62 20.09 18.96 18.83
N LYS A 63 20.09 18.46 17.60
CA LYS A 63 19.02 18.70 16.61
C LYS A 63 17.64 18.48 17.22
N THR A 64 16.69 19.33 16.88
CA THR A 64 15.32 19.16 17.36
C THR A 64 14.65 17.95 16.70
N THR A 65 13.65 17.38 17.35
CA THR A 65 12.84 16.29 16.80
C THR A 65 12.25 16.63 15.43
N LYS A 66 11.89 17.90 15.20
CA LYS A 66 11.36 18.39 13.91
C LYS A 66 12.42 18.36 12.81
N GLU A 67 13.67 18.71 13.10
CA GLU A 67 14.79 18.58 12.16
C GLU A 67 15.06 17.12 11.81
N LEU A 68 15.09 16.22 12.80
CA LEU A 68 15.36 14.79 12.57
C LEU A 68 14.30 14.13 11.67
N VAL A 69 13.02 14.46 11.85
CA VAL A 69 11.93 13.99 10.98
C VAL A 69 12.03 14.61 9.57
N SER A 70 12.41 15.89 9.48
CA SER A 70 12.62 16.59 8.20
C SER A 70 13.78 15.98 7.41
N GLU A 71 14.89 15.66 8.08
CA GLU A 71 16.05 14.98 7.48
C GLU A 71 15.73 13.57 7.02
N ALA A 72 14.98 12.79 7.81
CA ALA A 72 14.50 11.47 7.41
C ALA A 72 13.60 11.55 6.15
N SER A 73 12.67 12.52 6.12
CA SER A 73 11.76 12.74 4.99
C SER A 73 12.49 13.21 3.73
N LYS A 74 13.54 14.04 3.87
CA LYS A 74 14.40 14.45 2.76
C LYS A 74 15.21 13.28 2.21
N ALA A 75 15.97 12.58 3.06
CA ALA A 75 16.78 11.43 2.65
C ALA A 75 15.94 10.32 1.99
N PHE A 76 14.69 10.14 2.44
CA PHE A 76 13.73 9.30 1.76
C PHE A 76 13.36 9.84 0.37
N SER A 77 12.96 11.11 0.27
CA SER A 77 12.56 11.72 -1.01
C SER A 77 13.69 11.66 -2.05
N ASP A 78 14.91 11.98 -1.64
CA ASP A 78 16.11 11.93 -2.49
C ASP A 78 16.33 10.49 -3.03
N ARG A 79 16.26 9.46 -2.16
CA ARG A 79 16.36 8.05 -2.57
C ARG A 79 15.25 7.64 -3.53
N MET A 80 14.00 8.00 -3.26
CA MET A 80 12.89 7.60 -4.12
C MET A 80 12.95 8.29 -5.49
N GLN A 81 13.48 9.52 -5.54
CA GLN A 81 13.75 10.22 -6.79
C GLN A 81 14.82 9.51 -7.63
N GLU A 82 15.94 9.14 -7.02
CA GLU A 82 17.00 8.37 -7.67
C GLU A 82 16.50 7.00 -8.17
N ALA A 83 15.79 6.26 -7.32
CA ALA A 83 15.20 4.97 -7.67
C ALA A 83 14.19 5.09 -8.83
N HIS A 84 13.33 6.11 -8.83
CA HIS A 84 12.35 6.30 -9.89
C HIS A 84 12.98 6.71 -11.22
N ALA A 85 13.95 7.63 -11.18
CA ALA A 85 14.67 8.10 -12.36
C ALA A 85 15.53 6.99 -13.02
N SER A 86 16.03 6.04 -12.23
CA SER A 86 16.78 4.87 -12.71
C SER A 86 15.89 3.69 -13.14
N GLY A 87 14.56 3.81 -13.02
CA GLY A 87 13.64 2.70 -13.32
C GLY A 87 13.64 1.58 -12.27
N ASN A 88 14.27 1.79 -11.11
CA ASN A 88 14.47 0.81 -10.05
C ASN A 88 13.61 1.07 -8.80
N ALA A 89 12.60 1.94 -8.86
CA ALA A 89 11.65 2.08 -7.76
C ALA A 89 10.83 0.79 -7.59
N VAL A 90 10.47 0.45 -6.36
CA VAL A 90 9.70 -0.77 -6.05
C VAL A 90 8.42 -0.90 -6.87
N TRP A 91 7.74 0.20 -7.20
CA TRP A 91 6.52 0.19 -8.00
C TRP A 91 6.75 0.12 -9.52
N GLN A 92 7.99 0.24 -10.00
CA GLN A 92 8.36 0.02 -11.40
C GLN A 92 8.72 -1.46 -11.69
N LYS A 93 8.78 -2.31 -10.67
CA LYS A 93 9.04 -3.74 -10.84
C LYS A 93 7.84 -4.47 -11.47
N PRO A 94 8.08 -5.61 -12.17
CA PRO A 94 7.03 -6.52 -12.61
C PRO A 94 6.05 -6.87 -11.49
N TYR A 95 4.79 -7.09 -11.85
CA TYR A 95 3.73 -7.29 -10.87
C TYR A 95 3.99 -8.51 -9.97
N GLU A 96 4.55 -9.58 -10.55
CA GLU A 96 4.96 -10.83 -9.91
C GLU A 96 6.01 -10.60 -8.82
N GLU A 97 7.03 -9.78 -9.11
CA GLU A 97 8.04 -9.38 -8.11
C GLU A 97 7.37 -8.59 -6.98
N ARG A 98 6.49 -7.63 -7.31
CA ARG A 98 5.81 -6.77 -6.34
C ARG A 98 4.88 -7.54 -5.38
N GLN A 99 4.40 -8.73 -5.75
CA GLN A 99 3.57 -9.57 -4.87
C GLN A 99 4.37 -10.29 -3.79
N ASN A 100 5.63 -10.63 -4.05
CA ASN A 100 6.47 -11.39 -3.13
C ASN A 100 7.13 -10.52 -2.05
N ILE A 101 6.89 -9.20 -2.10
CA ILE A 101 7.43 -8.25 -1.12
C ILE A 101 6.60 -8.32 0.16
N HIS A 102 7.24 -8.73 1.25
CA HIS A 102 6.65 -8.72 2.58
C HIS A 102 6.81 -7.37 3.28
N ALA A 103 5.87 -7.02 4.15
CA ALA A 103 5.98 -5.86 5.01
C ALA A 103 7.21 -5.97 5.94
N PRO A 104 7.97 -4.87 6.14
CA PRO A 104 9.15 -4.89 6.98
C PRO A 104 8.77 -5.14 8.45
N VAL A 105 9.60 -5.91 9.15
CA VAL A 105 9.44 -6.26 10.56
C VAL A 105 10.68 -5.84 11.35
N LEU A 106 10.48 -5.05 12.39
CA LEU A 106 11.54 -4.69 13.33
C LEU A 106 11.70 -5.81 14.36
N ILE A 107 12.94 -6.25 14.58
CA ILE A 107 13.30 -7.25 15.59
C ILE A 107 14.05 -6.53 16.72
N TYR A 108 13.52 -6.61 17.94
CA TYR A 108 14.11 -6.00 19.13
C TYR A 108 14.40 -7.08 20.16
N GLN A 109 15.42 -6.86 21.00
CA GLN A 109 15.58 -7.66 22.21
C GLN A 109 14.67 -7.15 23.34
N GLY A 110 13.90 -8.05 23.95
CA GLY A 110 13.08 -7.78 25.12
C GLY A 110 13.89 -7.74 26.42
N ARG A 111 13.26 -7.30 27.51
CA ARG A 111 13.87 -7.24 28.86
C ARG A 111 14.21 -8.63 29.43
N ASP A 112 13.56 -9.65 28.90
CA ASP A 112 13.76 -11.08 29.12
C ASP A 112 14.92 -11.66 28.30
N GLY A 113 15.54 -10.87 27.43
CA GLY A 113 16.58 -11.32 26.49
C GLY A 113 16.01 -11.95 25.21
N GLU A 114 14.70 -12.21 25.14
CA GLU A 114 14.03 -12.80 23.98
C GLU A 114 13.82 -11.79 22.85
N HIS A 115 13.95 -12.25 21.61
CA HIS A 115 13.68 -11.41 20.43
C HIS A 115 12.17 -11.30 20.15
N LYS A 116 11.71 -10.07 19.90
CA LYS A 116 10.29 -9.75 19.64
C LYS A 116 10.15 -8.97 18.34
N SER A 117 9.10 -9.28 17.59
CA SER A 117 8.78 -8.68 16.29
C SER A 117 7.77 -7.53 16.42
N PHE A 118 7.99 -6.44 15.68
CA PHE A 118 7.09 -5.29 15.63
C PHE A 118 6.99 -4.72 14.21
N TYR A 119 5.78 -4.47 13.71
CA TYR A 119 5.58 -3.80 12.42
C TYR A 119 5.76 -2.29 12.56
N PRO A 120 6.67 -1.66 11.79
CA PRO A 120 6.92 -0.22 11.88
C PRO A 120 5.69 0.59 11.43
N PRO A 121 5.58 1.87 11.84
CA PRO A 121 4.59 2.79 11.29
C PRO A 121 4.65 2.82 9.76
N VAL A 122 3.48 2.87 9.12
CA VAL A 122 3.29 2.76 7.65
C VAL A 122 4.22 3.69 6.85
N ALA A 123 4.50 4.89 7.35
CA ALA A 123 5.41 5.85 6.73
C ALA A 123 6.82 5.29 6.46
N ASN A 124 7.24 4.25 7.19
CA ASN A 124 8.54 3.59 7.01
C ASN A 124 8.51 2.39 6.04
N MET A 125 7.33 1.92 5.62
CA MET A 125 7.21 0.70 4.82
C MET A 125 7.88 0.83 3.45
N LEU A 126 7.48 1.81 2.64
CA LEU A 126 8.12 2.07 1.34
C LEU A 126 9.62 2.44 1.44
N PRO A 127 10.09 3.31 2.36
CA PRO A 127 11.53 3.56 2.55
C PRO A 127 12.36 2.30 2.84
N ALA A 128 11.83 1.39 3.67
CA ALA A 128 12.47 0.13 4.02
C ALA A 128 12.48 -0.84 2.83
N VAL A 129 11.35 -1.01 2.16
CA VAL A 129 11.20 -1.88 0.99
C VAL A 129 12.06 -1.43 -0.18
N GLN A 130 12.15 -0.12 -0.44
CA GLN A 130 13.09 0.38 -1.44
C GLN A 130 14.53 0.03 -1.07
N HIS A 131 14.91 0.20 0.21
CA HIS A 131 16.27 -0.14 0.63
C HIS A 131 16.59 -1.63 0.50
N GLN A 132 15.64 -2.51 0.83
CA GLN A 132 15.76 -3.96 0.62
C GLN A 132 16.04 -4.27 -0.85
N LEU A 133 15.28 -3.65 -1.75
CA LEU A 133 15.50 -3.75 -3.19
C LEU A 133 16.88 -3.20 -3.61
N ASP A 134 17.29 -2.03 -3.10
CA ASP A 134 18.59 -1.40 -3.40
C ASP A 134 19.79 -2.29 -3.02
N ILE A 135 19.65 -3.13 -1.98
CA ILE A 135 20.70 -4.07 -1.53
C ILE A 135 20.50 -5.52 -2.00
N GLY A 136 19.47 -5.80 -2.81
CA GLY A 136 19.14 -7.15 -3.28
C GLY A 136 18.59 -8.10 -2.22
N SER A 137 18.07 -7.58 -1.10
CA SER A 137 17.56 -8.38 0.02
C SER A 137 16.07 -8.72 -0.14
N GLN A 138 15.73 -9.97 0.15
CA GLN A 138 14.35 -10.43 0.37
C GLN A 138 14.02 -10.60 1.86
N ASP A 139 14.98 -10.38 2.77
CA ASP A 139 14.75 -10.54 4.20
C ASP A 139 13.92 -9.36 4.71
N ASN A 140 12.71 -9.62 5.17
CA ASN A 140 11.80 -8.58 5.65
C ASN A 140 12.18 -8.03 7.04
N ARG A 141 13.19 -8.60 7.71
CA ARG A 141 13.55 -8.29 9.09
C ARG A 141 14.60 -7.19 9.21
N TRP A 142 14.53 -6.43 10.30
CA TRP A 142 15.37 -5.27 10.56
C TRP A 142 15.82 -5.22 12.01
N ILE A 143 17.11 -4.98 12.24
CA ILE A 143 17.71 -4.86 13.57
C ILE A 143 18.09 -3.40 13.89
N PRO A 144 17.80 -2.88 15.09
CA PRO A 144 18.35 -1.63 15.58
C PRO A 144 19.86 -1.49 15.45
N ALA A 145 20.32 -0.38 14.88
CA ALA A 145 21.75 -0.11 14.72
C ALA A 145 22.50 0.01 16.06
N LYS A 146 21.84 0.47 17.14
CA LYS A 146 22.42 0.51 18.50
C LYS A 146 22.64 -0.90 19.07
N GLU A 147 21.72 -1.83 18.82
CA GLU A 147 21.82 -3.21 19.33
C GLU A 147 22.81 -4.02 18.48
N ALA A 148 22.75 -3.88 17.15
CA ALA A 148 23.73 -4.48 16.24
C ALA A 148 25.17 -4.02 16.49
N GLY A 149 25.39 -2.73 16.75
CA GLY A 149 26.72 -2.16 17.00
C GLY A 149 27.26 -2.33 18.43
N ALA A 150 26.42 -2.78 19.38
CA ALA A 150 26.84 -3.05 20.76
C ALA A 150 27.11 -4.54 21.02
N ASN A 151 26.65 -5.43 20.15
CA ASN A 151 26.81 -6.88 20.30
C ASN A 151 28.11 -7.36 19.61
N PRO A 152 29.11 -7.89 20.33
CA PRO A 152 30.37 -8.34 19.75
C PRO A 152 30.21 -9.57 18.83
N ASP A 153 29.12 -10.33 18.96
CA ASP A 153 28.80 -11.48 18.11
C ASP A 153 28.04 -11.09 16.82
N ILE A 154 27.88 -9.78 16.55
CA ILE A 154 27.31 -9.24 15.31
C ILE A 154 28.38 -8.47 14.52
N THR A 155 28.62 -8.91 13.29
CA THR A 155 29.43 -8.20 12.30
C THR A 155 28.51 -7.49 11.31
N ILE A 156 28.62 -6.16 11.26
CA ILE A 156 27.95 -5.30 10.26
C ILE A 156 28.81 -5.29 8.98
N ARG A 157 28.18 -5.50 7.82
CA ARG A 157 28.84 -5.44 6.50
C ARG A 157 29.46 -4.05 6.28
N LYS A 158 30.69 -4.00 5.77
CA LYS A 158 31.51 -2.77 5.65
C LYS A 158 30.77 -1.57 5.05
N ASP A 159 29.98 -1.81 4.00
CA ASP A 159 29.28 -0.78 3.24
C ASP A 159 27.77 -0.71 3.55
N ALA A 160 27.33 -1.35 4.64
CA ALA A 160 25.94 -1.35 5.11
C ALA A 160 25.45 0.05 5.46
N LYS A 161 24.24 0.40 5.03
CA LYS A 161 23.65 1.74 5.25
C LYS A 161 22.42 1.65 6.15
N ALA A 162 22.58 1.94 7.43
CA ALA A 162 21.46 1.98 8.37
C ALA A 162 20.41 3.02 7.93
N VAL A 163 19.16 2.59 7.79
CA VAL A 163 18.01 3.43 7.41
C VAL A 163 17.42 4.08 8.65
N THR A 164 17.12 5.38 8.56
CA THR A 164 16.44 6.13 9.61
C THR A 164 14.93 5.90 9.53
N PHE A 165 14.34 5.33 10.56
CA PHE A 165 12.89 5.16 10.70
C PHE A 165 12.32 6.25 11.61
N VAL A 166 11.15 6.77 11.27
CA VAL A 166 10.34 7.66 12.11
C VAL A 166 9.36 6.82 12.93
N LEU A 167 9.55 6.83 14.25
CA LEU A 167 8.77 6.10 15.25
C LEU A 167 8.04 7.08 16.17
N PHE A 168 7.18 6.59 17.06
CA PHE A 168 6.38 7.40 17.97
C PHE A 168 6.43 6.86 19.39
N THR A 169 6.52 7.74 20.40
CA THR A 169 6.38 7.39 21.82
C THR A 169 4.92 7.04 22.16
N LYS A 170 4.66 6.56 23.38
CA LYS A 170 3.28 6.40 23.91
C LYS A 170 2.48 7.70 23.79
N ASP A 171 3.13 8.82 24.10
CA ASP A 171 2.56 10.18 24.07
C ASP A 171 2.54 10.79 22.66
N LYS A 172 2.68 9.93 21.63
CA LYS A 172 2.60 10.26 20.20
C LYS A 172 3.65 11.27 19.73
N GLN A 173 4.71 11.48 20.51
CA GLN A 173 5.83 12.31 20.07
C GLN A 173 6.67 11.53 19.07
N PRO A 174 6.96 12.09 17.88
CA PRO A 174 7.83 11.41 16.94
C PRO A 174 9.26 11.32 17.49
N TYR A 175 10.00 10.30 17.09
CA TYR A 175 11.44 10.20 17.27
C TYR A 175 12.04 9.40 16.11
N THR A 176 13.37 9.43 15.96
CA THR A 176 14.06 8.65 14.93
C THR A 176 14.94 7.58 15.55
N LYS A 177 14.95 6.38 14.96
CA LYS A 177 15.88 5.29 15.30
C LYS A 177 16.42 4.69 14.00
N LYS A 178 17.69 4.30 13.98
CA LYS A 178 18.35 3.70 12.81
C LYS A 178 18.31 2.17 12.86
N PHE A 179 18.11 1.54 11.72
CA PHE A 179 18.00 0.09 11.56
C PHE A 179 18.83 -0.40 10.37
N PHE A 180 19.45 -1.57 10.52
CA PHE A 180 20.00 -2.33 9.39
C PHE A 180 18.98 -3.38 8.97
N ASN A 181 18.94 -3.72 7.68
CA ASN A 181 18.26 -4.92 7.23
C ASN A 181 19.07 -6.16 7.68
N MET A 182 18.44 -7.31 7.89
CA MET A 182 19.18 -8.51 8.32
C MET A 182 20.24 -8.98 7.30
N ALA A 183 20.10 -8.66 6.00
CA ALA A 183 21.13 -8.96 5.00
C ALA A 183 22.42 -8.12 5.11
N ASP A 184 22.41 -7.05 5.94
CA ASP A 184 23.58 -6.22 6.24
C ASP A 184 24.36 -6.67 7.49
N VAL A 185 23.87 -7.68 8.21
CA VAL A 185 24.48 -8.17 9.45
C VAL A 185 24.71 -9.68 9.41
N SER A 186 25.72 -10.14 10.15
CA SER A 186 26.10 -11.56 10.22
C SER A 186 26.69 -11.90 11.59
N GLY A 187 26.85 -13.18 11.90
CA GLY A 187 27.41 -13.66 13.17
C GLY A 187 26.38 -14.29 14.11
N LYS A 188 26.87 -14.85 15.22
CA LYS A 188 26.05 -15.66 16.16
C LYS A 188 25.04 -14.82 16.95
N GLY A 189 25.27 -13.52 17.08
CA GLY A 189 24.36 -12.60 17.77
C GLY A 189 23.17 -12.16 16.93
N VAL A 190 23.12 -12.49 15.63
CA VAL A 190 22.02 -12.07 14.74
C VAL A 190 20.73 -12.82 15.12
N PRO A 191 19.60 -12.14 15.33
CA PRO A 191 18.35 -12.78 15.72
C PRO A 191 17.85 -13.84 14.72
N ALA A 192 17.70 -15.07 15.20
CA ALA A 192 17.13 -16.19 14.43
C ALA A 192 15.60 -16.11 14.25
N LEU A 193 14.92 -15.14 14.89
CA LEU A 193 13.46 -15.00 14.83
C LEU A 193 12.99 -14.83 13.38
N ALA A 194 12.08 -15.69 12.93
CA ALA A 194 11.42 -15.64 11.63
C ALA A 194 9.91 -15.34 11.83
N PRO A 195 9.50 -14.07 11.76
CA PRO A 195 8.10 -13.70 11.95
C PRO A 195 7.21 -14.23 10.83
N THR A 196 6.08 -14.84 11.17
CA THR A 196 5.05 -15.21 10.18
C THR A 196 4.53 -13.96 9.46
N PRO A 197 4.42 -13.93 8.12
CA PRO A 197 3.85 -12.81 7.38
C PRO A 197 2.43 -12.46 7.83
N GLU A 198 2.17 -11.19 8.19
CA GLU A 198 0.83 -10.70 8.53
C GLU A 198 0.11 -10.25 7.24
N LEU A 199 -0.87 -11.03 6.77
CA LEU A 199 -1.62 -10.76 5.53
C LEU A 199 -2.15 -9.32 5.43
N ARG A 200 -2.62 -8.76 6.54
CA ARG A 200 -3.12 -7.38 6.64
C ARG A 200 -2.04 -6.33 6.28
N ARG A 201 -0.78 -6.56 6.65
CA ARG A 201 0.35 -5.64 6.39
C ARG A 201 0.80 -5.74 4.96
N ASP A 202 0.96 -6.96 4.45
CA ASP A 202 1.33 -7.23 3.07
C ASP A 202 0.28 -6.67 2.11
N ALA A 203 -1.01 -6.99 2.31
CA ALA A 203 -2.09 -6.47 1.47
C ALA A 203 -2.18 -4.93 1.48
N TYR A 204 -1.85 -4.28 2.61
CA TYR A 204 -1.80 -2.82 2.70
C TYR A 204 -0.58 -2.25 1.94
N LEU A 205 0.61 -2.84 2.14
CA LEU A 205 1.82 -2.46 1.44
C LEU A 205 1.68 -2.63 -0.08
N HIS A 206 1.16 -3.77 -0.53
CA HIS A 206 0.96 -4.03 -1.96
C HIS A 206 -0.05 -3.07 -2.58
N ASP A 207 -1.08 -2.63 -1.84
CA ASP A 207 -2.00 -1.58 -2.31
C ASP A 207 -1.32 -0.21 -2.44
N MET A 208 -0.36 0.14 -1.56
CA MET A 208 0.46 1.35 -1.74
C MET A 208 1.34 1.24 -2.99
N ILE A 209 1.99 0.10 -3.19
CA ILE A 209 2.87 -0.17 -4.33
C ILE A 209 2.08 -0.14 -5.65
N ASP A 210 0.94 -0.84 -5.72
CA ASP A 210 0.07 -0.86 -6.90
C ASP A 210 -0.49 0.51 -7.24
N TYR A 211 -0.80 1.33 -6.23
CA TYR A 211 -1.23 2.71 -6.47
C TYR A 211 -0.15 3.51 -7.20
N LEU A 212 1.11 3.44 -6.73
CA LEU A 212 2.24 4.14 -7.34
C LEU A 212 2.60 3.58 -8.72
N ALA A 213 2.45 2.26 -8.93
CA ALA A 213 2.65 1.60 -10.22
C ALA A 213 1.65 2.14 -11.26
N ARG A 214 0.35 2.10 -10.95
CA ARG A 214 -0.73 2.64 -11.79
C ARG A 214 -0.58 4.14 -12.08
N ARG A 215 -0.05 4.92 -11.13
CA ARG A 215 0.23 6.36 -11.34
C ARG A 215 1.36 6.55 -12.34
N THR A 216 2.39 5.71 -12.28
CA THR A 216 3.54 5.66 -13.20
C THR A 216 3.13 5.23 -14.60
N GLU A 217 2.46 4.08 -14.74
CA GLU A 217 1.93 3.53 -16.00
C GLU A 217 1.09 4.54 -16.78
N ARG A 218 0.31 5.37 -16.08
CA ARG A 218 -0.58 6.38 -16.66
C ARG A 218 0.10 7.72 -16.97
N GLY A 219 1.40 7.88 -16.71
CA GLY A 219 2.09 9.17 -16.83
C GLY A 219 1.56 10.24 -15.88
N THR A 220 0.86 9.85 -14.81
CA THR A 220 0.27 10.79 -13.83
C THR A 220 1.09 10.91 -12.54
N PHE A 221 2.26 10.27 -12.51
CA PHE A 221 3.22 10.32 -11.42
C PHE A 221 3.83 11.72 -11.32
N LYS A 222 3.66 12.39 -10.18
CA LYS A 222 4.20 13.72 -9.92
C LYS A 222 5.57 13.57 -9.24
N GLY A 223 6.64 13.68 -10.02
CA GLY A 223 8.03 13.45 -9.59
C GLY A 223 8.68 14.60 -8.81
N ASP A 224 7.91 15.61 -8.41
CA ASP A 224 8.34 16.83 -7.71
C ASP A 224 8.24 16.71 -6.18
N ASN A 225 7.46 15.76 -5.64
CA ASN A 225 7.40 15.51 -4.19
C ASN A 225 7.07 14.04 -3.83
N TYR A 226 8.11 13.21 -3.71
CA TYR A 226 7.98 11.78 -3.37
C TYR A 226 7.37 11.52 -1.99
N PHE A 227 7.61 12.38 -0.99
CA PHE A 227 6.99 12.25 0.33
C PHE A 227 5.45 12.41 0.25
N LEU A 228 4.96 13.41 -0.47
CA LEU A 228 3.51 13.59 -0.66
C LEU A 228 2.88 12.46 -1.49
N MET A 229 3.58 11.96 -2.52
CA MET A 229 3.13 10.78 -3.29
C MET A 229 2.99 9.54 -2.41
N VAL A 230 3.87 9.34 -1.43
CA VAL A 230 3.81 8.22 -0.48
C VAL A 230 2.69 8.41 0.55
N MET A 231 2.39 9.64 0.94
CA MET A 231 1.22 9.95 1.78
C MET A 231 -0.11 9.77 1.03
N ASP A 232 -0.15 10.10 -0.27
CA ASP A 232 -1.30 9.81 -1.16
C ASP A 232 -1.50 8.29 -1.33
N ALA A 233 -0.42 7.54 -1.57
CA ALA A 233 -0.45 6.07 -1.61
C ALA A 233 -0.93 5.45 -0.29
N LYS A 234 -0.50 5.99 0.86
CA LYS A 234 -0.99 5.62 2.20
C LYS A 234 -2.50 5.90 2.33
N GLU A 235 -2.98 7.07 1.89
CA GLU A 235 -4.40 7.41 1.95
C GLU A 235 -5.24 6.49 1.05
N ALA A 236 -4.77 6.19 -0.16
CA ALA A 236 -5.38 5.25 -1.09
C ALA A 236 -5.42 3.82 -0.52
N ALA A 237 -4.30 3.32 0.02
CA ALA A 237 -4.22 2.01 0.66
C ALA A 237 -5.11 1.92 1.91
N ASN A 238 -5.22 2.98 2.72
CA ASN A 238 -6.17 3.03 3.82
C ASN A 238 -7.62 2.96 3.34
N LYS A 239 -8.01 3.74 2.33
CA LYS A 239 -9.36 3.66 1.73
C LYS A 239 -9.67 2.27 1.19
N SER A 240 -8.70 1.66 0.48
CA SER A 240 -8.77 0.28 -0.01
C SER A 240 -8.99 -0.70 1.15
N TYR A 241 -8.16 -0.63 2.20
CA TYR A 241 -8.28 -1.47 3.39
C TYR A 241 -9.64 -1.31 4.10
N GLN A 242 -10.12 -0.07 4.30
CA GLN A 242 -11.44 0.18 4.91
C GLN A 242 -12.59 -0.39 4.05
N ALA A 243 -12.49 -0.42 2.72
CA ALA A 243 -13.48 -1.08 1.87
C ALA A 243 -13.34 -2.61 1.92
N LYS A 244 -12.09 -3.12 1.90
CA LYS A 244 -11.78 -4.56 1.93
C LYS A 244 -12.22 -5.23 3.23
N LYS A 245 -12.01 -4.62 4.41
CA LYS A 245 -12.37 -5.22 5.72
C LYS A 245 -13.89 -5.45 5.93
N GLU A 246 -14.74 -4.78 5.15
CA GLU A 246 -16.20 -4.98 5.19
C GLU A 246 -16.60 -6.25 4.41
N VAL A 247 -15.80 -6.60 3.40
CA VAL A 247 -16.00 -7.74 2.50
C VAL A 247 -15.23 -8.98 2.99
N TYR A 248 -14.04 -8.78 3.55
CA TYR A 248 -13.07 -9.84 3.88
C TYR A 248 -12.75 -9.86 5.37
N ASP A 249 -12.56 -11.06 5.91
CA ASP A 249 -12.08 -11.24 7.29
C ASP A 249 -10.56 -11.49 7.31
N PHE A 250 -9.78 -10.42 7.32
CA PHE A 250 -8.31 -10.50 7.32
C PHE A 250 -7.68 -11.22 8.53
N GLN A 251 -8.43 -11.47 9.60
CA GLN A 251 -7.92 -12.23 10.75
C GLN A 251 -7.93 -13.75 10.49
N ASN A 252 -8.89 -14.23 9.69
CA ASN A 252 -9.11 -15.65 9.45
C ASN A 252 -8.86 -16.07 7.98
N LEU A 253 -8.43 -15.13 7.13
CA LEU A 253 -8.08 -15.41 5.73
C LEU A 253 -6.74 -16.14 5.61
N ASP A 254 -6.74 -17.25 4.88
CA ASP A 254 -5.51 -17.92 4.46
C ASP A 254 -4.68 -17.02 3.54
N TYR A 255 -3.41 -16.83 3.91
CA TYR A 255 -2.44 -16.00 3.19
C TYR A 255 -2.25 -16.50 1.75
N GLY A 256 -2.01 -17.80 1.58
CA GLY A 256 -1.70 -18.39 0.27
C GLY A 256 -2.85 -18.26 -0.72
N THR A 257 -4.09 -18.44 -0.25
CA THR A 257 -5.30 -18.31 -1.06
C THR A 257 -5.59 -16.84 -1.40
N TYR A 258 -5.35 -15.90 -0.49
CA TYR A 258 -5.45 -14.46 -0.81
C TYR A 258 -4.44 -14.05 -1.89
N MET A 259 -3.18 -14.48 -1.77
CA MET A 259 -2.15 -14.15 -2.78
C MET A 259 -2.46 -14.77 -4.14
N LYS A 260 -2.96 -16.02 -4.18
CA LYS A 260 -3.47 -16.64 -5.43
C LYS A 260 -4.63 -15.86 -6.06
N ALA A 261 -5.61 -15.42 -5.27
CA ALA A 261 -6.70 -14.59 -5.75
C ALA A 261 -6.21 -13.24 -6.30
N ARG A 262 -5.17 -12.66 -5.68
CA ARG A 262 -4.55 -11.40 -6.09
C ARG A 262 -3.78 -11.53 -7.40
N LEU A 263 -3.03 -12.63 -7.60
CA LEU A 263 -2.39 -12.98 -8.88
C LEU A 263 -3.44 -13.16 -9.99
N GLU A 264 -4.47 -13.97 -9.77
CA GLU A 264 -5.55 -14.22 -10.74
C GLU A 264 -6.32 -12.95 -11.11
N ALA A 265 -6.54 -12.04 -10.14
CA ALA A 265 -7.17 -10.75 -10.41
C ALA A 265 -6.36 -9.90 -11.40
N ASN A 266 -5.02 -9.93 -11.32
CA ASN A 266 -4.18 -9.15 -12.22
C ASN A 266 -4.01 -9.85 -13.58
N ARG A 267 -3.88 -11.19 -13.64
CA ARG A 267 -3.96 -11.94 -14.91
C ARG A 267 -5.24 -11.61 -15.71
N ARG A 268 -6.39 -11.48 -15.04
CA ARG A 268 -7.65 -11.02 -15.65
C ARG A 268 -7.59 -9.56 -16.11
N LEU A 269 -6.98 -8.68 -15.31
CA LEU A 269 -6.83 -7.27 -15.67
C LEU A 269 -5.93 -7.12 -16.91
N ASP A 270 -4.83 -7.85 -16.99
CA ASP A 270 -3.90 -7.83 -18.12
C ASP A 270 -4.54 -8.35 -19.40
N ALA A 271 -5.34 -9.42 -19.31
CA ALA A 271 -6.15 -9.91 -20.43
C ALA A 271 -7.14 -8.85 -20.95
N ILE A 272 -7.74 -8.05 -20.06
CA ILE A 272 -8.61 -6.92 -20.45
C ILE A 272 -7.79 -5.77 -21.05
N LEU A 273 -6.66 -5.41 -20.45
CA LEU A 273 -5.81 -4.31 -20.90
C LEU A 273 -5.15 -4.59 -22.26
N GLY A 274 -4.77 -5.85 -22.53
CA GLY A 274 -4.17 -6.31 -23.77
C GLY A 274 -5.16 -6.61 -24.91
N ALA A 275 -6.47 -6.61 -24.65
CA ALA A 275 -7.46 -6.94 -25.66
C ALA A 275 -7.53 -5.92 -26.80
N ASP A 276 -7.48 -6.39 -28.05
CA ASP A 276 -7.84 -5.55 -29.20
C ASP A 276 -9.35 -5.29 -29.19
N VAL A 277 -9.72 -4.02 -29.27
CA VAL A 277 -11.12 -3.54 -29.28
C VAL A 277 -11.62 -3.22 -30.68
N ARG A 278 -10.75 -3.32 -31.70
CA ARG A 278 -11.05 -3.13 -33.12
C ARG A 278 -11.42 -4.46 -33.80
N GLU A 279 -10.90 -5.58 -33.32
CA GLU A 279 -11.27 -6.92 -33.81
C GLU A 279 -12.80 -7.13 -33.72
N VAL A 280 -13.41 -7.61 -34.81
CA VAL A 280 -14.84 -7.93 -34.85
C VAL A 280 -15.06 -9.34 -34.30
N VAL A 281 -15.56 -9.41 -33.07
CA VAL A 281 -15.85 -10.67 -32.37
C VAL A 281 -17.34 -11.02 -32.51
N PRO A 282 -17.70 -12.28 -32.85
CA PRO A 282 -19.10 -12.70 -32.89
C PRO A 282 -19.76 -12.55 -31.51
N ALA A 283 -20.90 -11.86 -31.42
CA ALA A 283 -21.57 -11.57 -30.14
C ALA A 283 -22.07 -12.79 -29.34
N LYS A 284 -21.88 -14.01 -29.85
CA LYS A 284 -22.10 -15.30 -29.15
C LYS A 284 -20.84 -15.88 -28.50
N ASP A 285 -19.66 -15.36 -28.84
CA ASP A 285 -18.42 -15.58 -28.07
C ASP A 285 -18.49 -14.71 -26.81
N TYR A 286 -19.15 -15.24 -25.78
CA TYR A 286 -19.43 -14.52 -24.55
C TYR A 286 -18.17 -14.09 -23.80
N GLU A 287 -17.09 -14.86 -23.90
CA GLU A 287 -15.84 -14.55 -23.20
C GLU A 287 -15.12 -13.39 -23.89
N LYS A 288 -14.78 -13.55 -25.17
CA LYS A 288 -14.00 -12.57 -25.90
C LYS A 288 -14.77 -11.25 -26.09
N THR A 289 -16.08 -11.32 -26.32
CA THR A 289 -16.93 -10.12 -26.40
C THR A 289 -16.99 -9.37 -25.07
N PHE A 290 -17.08 -10.07 -23.93
CA PHE A 290 -17.13 -9.39 -22.62
C PHE A 290 -15.78 -8.79 -22.22
N ILE A 291 -14.66 -9.45 -22.54
CA ILE A 291 -13.31 -8.89 -22.40
C ILE A 291 -13.20 -7.59 -23.23
N GLN A 292 -13.65 -7.59 -24.49
CA GLN A 292 -13.64 -6.36 -25.31
C GLN A 292 -14.52 -5.24 -24.74
N LEU A 293 -15.70 -5.56 -24.19
CA LEU A 293 -16.54 -4.56 -23.52
C LEU A 293 -15.82 -3.96 -22.30
N LEU A 294 -15.23 -4.79 -21.44
CA LEU A 294 -14.44 -4.33 -20.30
C LEU A 294 -13.25 -3.45 -20.75
N ALA A 295 -12.58 -3.83 -21.84
CA ALA A 295 -11.44 -3.09 -22.38
C ALA A 295 -11.83 -1.72 -22.94
N LYS A 296 -12.95 -1.62 -23.67
CA LYS A 296 -13.54 -0.35 -24.13
C LYS A 296 -13.88 0.54 -22.93
N GLU A 297 -14.57 -0.01 -21.93
CA GLU A 297 -15.00 0.72 -20.74
C GLU A 297 -13.85 1.16 -19.80
N ILE A 298 -12.71 0.47 -19.80
CA ILE A 298 -11.51 0.96 -19.07
C ILE A 298 -10.87 2.15 -19.81
N ARG A 299 -10.90 2.14 -21.15
CA ARG A 299 -10.24 3.14 -22.01
C ARG A 299 -11.09 4.41 -22.19
N GLU A 300 -12.41 4.31 -22.11
CA GLU A 300 -13.35 5.44 -22.17
C GLU A 300 -13.38 6.24 -20.85
N PRO A 301 -13.00 7.54 -20.85
CA PRO A 301 -13.14 8.39 -19.67
C PRO A 301 -14.61 8.59 -19.30
N SER A 302 -14.96 8.36 -18.03
CA SER A 302 -16.32 8.57 -17.52
C SER A 302 -16.30 9.16 -16.12
N LYS A 303 -17.26 10.04 -15.84
CA LYS A 303 -17.53 10.60 -14.50
C LYS A 303 -18.40 9.68 -13.64
N GLU A 304 -18.98 8.61 -14.22
CA GLU A 304 -20.03 7.81 -13.59
C GLU A 304 -19.81 6.30 -13.66
N THR A 305 -20.11 5.63 -12.55
CA THR A 305 -20.12 4.16 -12.34
C THR A 305 -18.82 3.40 -12.67
N ASN A 306 -18.68 2.20 -12.10
CA ASN A 306 -17.53 1.32 -12.35
C ASN A 306 -17.57 0.76 -13.79
N TYR A 307 -16.42 0.67 -14.47
CA TYR A 307 -16.31 0.14 -15.84
C TYR A 307 -16.96 -1.24 -16.01
N VAL A 308 -16.87 -2.12 -15.00
CA VAL A 308 -17.51 -3.44 -14.99
C VAL A 308 -19.04 -3.33 -15.05
N ILE A 309 -19.61 -2.38 -14.32
CA ILE A 309 -21.06 -2.13 -14.29
C ILE A 309 -21.53 -1.63 -15.66
N ARG A 310 -20.74 -0.76 -16.31
CA ARG A 310 -21.06 -0.25 -17.65
C ARG A 310 -20.97 -1.34 -18.72
N ALA A 311 -19.90 -2.16 -18.71
CA ALA A 311 -19.75 -3.31 -19.59
C ALA A 311 -20.92 -4.31 -19.42
N ALA A 312 -21.31 -4.63 -18.18
CA ALA A 312 -22.46 -5.48 -17.89
C ALA A 312 -23.78 -4.87 -18.41
N ARG A 313 -23.98 -3.55 -18.29
CA ARG A 313 -25.15 -2.85 -18.86
C ARG A 313 -25.16 -2.92 -20.39
N LYS A 314 -24.03 -2.71 -21.08
CA LYS A 314 -23.93 -2.86 -22.54
C LYS A 314 -24.26 -4.29 -22.98
N ALA A 315 -23.73 -5.31 -22.29
CA ALA A 315 -24.07 -6.71 -22.57
C ALA A 315 -25.59 -7.01 -22.43
N LEU A 316 -26.24 -6.48 -21.38
CA LEU A 316 -27.68 -6.65 -21.15
C LEU A 316 -28.55 -5.85 -22.15
N ASN A 317 -28.19 -4.62 -22.47
CA ASN A 317 -29.04 -3.68 -23.21
C ASN A 317 -28.75 -3.59 -24.71
N GLU A 318 -27.48 -3.65 -25.12
CA GLU A 318 -27.07 -3.53 -26.52
C GLU A 318 -27.00 -4.91 -27.16
N LEU A 319 -26.26 -5.85 -26.53
CA LEU A 319 -26.11 -7.22 -27.04
C LEU A 319 -27.28 -8.16 -26.68
N LYS A 320 -28.24 -7.69 -25.88
CA LYS A 320 -29.42 -8.43 -25.41
C LYS A 320 -29.09 -9.78 -24.75
N TRP A 321 -27.93 -9.90 -24.10
CA TRP A 321 -27.56 -11.13 -23.41
C TRP A 321 -28.48 -11.43 -22.24
N GLN A 322 -28.71 -12.73 -21.98
CA GLN A 322 -29.41 -13.17 -20.78
C GLN A 322 -28.60 -12.82 -19.51
N GLN A 323 -29.30 -12.51 -18.43
CA GLN A 323 -28.70 -12.23 -17.12
C GLN A 323 -27.76 -13.36 -16.63
N SER A 324 -28.09 -14.61 -16.94
CA SER A 324 -27.27 -15.81 -16.68
C SER A 324 -25.89 -15.71 -17.31
N HIS A 325 -25.81 -15.38 -18.61
CA HIS A 325 -24.55 -15.26 -19.35
C HIS A 325 -23.70 -14.09 -18.83
N VAL A 326 -24.31 -12.93 -18.57
CA VAL A 326 -23.59 -11.77 -18.00
C VAL A 326 -23.05 -12.10 -16.60
N LYS A 327 -23.83 -12.76 -15.74
CA LYS A 327 -23.39 -13.20 -14.42
C LYS A 327 -22.23 -14.20 -14.49
N ALA A 328 -22.28 -15.14 -15.44
CA ALA A 328 -21.20 -16.11 -15.66
C ALA A 328 -19.91 -15.43 -16.16
N ALA A 329 -20.01 -14.58 -17.18
CA ALA A 329 -18.89 -13.80 -17.71
C ALA A 329 -18.26 -12.90 -16.63
N MET A 330 -19.09 -12.24 -15.80
CA MET A 330 -18.58 -11.45 -14.68
C MET A 330 -17.81 -12.29 -13.65
N LYS A 331 -18.30 -13.47 -13.27
CA LYS A 331 -17.60 -14.35 -12.32
C LYS A 331 -16.27 -14.87 -12.88
N ALA A 332 -16.23 -15.20 -14.18
CA ALA A 332 -15.04 -15.74 -14.83
C ALA A 332 -13.98 -14.68 -15.16
N LEU A 333 -14.37 -13.46 -15.55
CA LEU A 333 -13.48 -12.53 -16.26
C LEU A 333 -13.20 -11.23 -15.50
N VAL A 334 -14.03 -10.85 -14.53
CA VAL A 334 -13.81 -9.62 -13.76
C VAL A 334 -12.68 -9.84 -12.74
N PRO A 335 -11.67 -8.95 -12.65
CA PRO A 335 -10.58 -9.03 -11.68
C PRO A 335 -11.05 -9.25 -10.23
N GLN A 336 -12.05 -8.47 -9.79
CA GLN A 336 -12.58 -8.56 -8.44
C GLN A 336 -13.25 -9.90 -8.11
N ALA A 337 -13.73 -10.64 -9.12
CA ALA A 337 -14.38 -11.94 -8.93
C ALA A 337 -13.39 -13.04 -8.51
N ALA A 338 -12.08 -12.85 -8.70
CA ALA A 338 -11.05 -13.75 -8.17
C ALA A 338 -11.07 -13.86 -6.63
N PHE A 339 -11.65 -12.85 -5.96
CA PHE A 339 -11.81 -12.82 -4.50
C PHE A 339 -13.20 -13.27 -4.02
N ASP A 340 -14.11 -13.70 -4.90
CA ASP A 340 -15.49 -14.07 -4.51
C ASP A 340 -15.52 -15.16 -3.43
N SER A 341 -14.66 -16.18 -3.53
CA SER A 341 -14.58 -17.28 -2.54
C SER A 341 -13.96 -16.88 -1.20
N LEU A 342 -13.35 -15.70 -1.13
CA LEU A 342 -12.74 -15.14 0.08
C LEU A 342 -13.68 -14.12 0.77
N ALA A 343 -14.73 -13.69 0.08
CA ALA A 343 -15.69 -12.73 0.60
C ALA A 343 -16.62 -13.37 1.65
N ARG A 344 -16.98 -12.58 2.66
CA ARG A 344 -18.06 -12.90 3.60
C ARG A 344 -19.36 -13.18 2.83
N SER A 345 -20.21 -14.05 3.37
CA SER A 345 -21.47 -14.44 2.73
C SER A 345 -22.31 -13.22 2.32
N GLY A 346 -22.80 -13.24 1.08
CA GLY A 346 -23.56 -12.12 0.48
C GLY A 346 -22.73 -10.88 0.09
N LYS A 347 -21.40 -10.87 0.28
CA LYS A 347 -20.51 -9.75 -0.08
C LYS A 347 -19.63 -9.99 -1.31
N MET A 348 -19.81 -11.12 -2.03
CA MET A 348 -19.09 -11.44 -3.26
C MET A 348 -19.00 -10.22 -4.21
N PRO A 349 -17.78 -9.74 -4.56
CA PRO A 349 -17.61 -8.59 -5.43
C PRO A 349 -18.31 -8.71 -6.79
N SER A 350 -18.25 -9.87 -7.44
CA SER A 350 -18.89 -10.05 -8.76
C SER A 350 -20.40 -9.90 -8.69
N GLN A 351 -21.03 -10.53 -7.70
CA GLN A 351 -22.48 -10.47 -7.48
C GLN A 351 -22.92 -9.06 -7.09
N THR A 352 -22.15 -8.36 -6.25
CA THR A 352 -22.41 -6.97 -5.88
C THR A 352 -22.43 -6.06 -7.10
N LEU A 353 -21.42 -6.15 -7.97
CA LEU A 353 -21.34 -5.38 -9.22
C LEU A 353 -22.48 -5.73 -10.18
N PHE A 354 -22.83 -7.02 -10.30
CA PHE A 354 -23.91 -7.49 -11.15
C PHE A 354 -25.28 -6.95 -10.72
N ILE A 355 -25.59 -6.96 -9.42
CA ILE A 355 -26.85 -6.41 -8.87
C ILE A 355 -26.98 -4.91 -9.18
N ILE A 356 -25.90 -4.14 -9.09
CA ILE A 356 -25.90 -2.69 -9.41
C ILE A 356 -26.06 -2.46 -10.93
N ALA A 357 -25.53 -3.36 -11.76
CA ALA A 357 -25.75 -3.31 -13.21
C ALA A 357 -27.22 -3.52 -13.56
N VAL A 358 -27.83 -4.62 -13.08
CA VAL A 358 -29.23 -4.98 -13.35
C VAL A 358 -30.21 -3.91 -12.86
N LYS A 359 -30.07 -3.43 -11.62
CA LYS A 359 -30.96 -2.37 -11.09
C LYS A 359 -30.97 -1.10 -11.95
N GLY A 360 -29.83 -0.72 -12.51
CA GLY A 360 -29.76 0.42 -13.43
C GLY A 360 -30.45 0.16 -14.78
N VAL A 361 -30.42 -1.08 -15.28
CA VAL A 361 -31.17 -1.47 -16.49
C VAL A 361 -32.67 -1.38 -16.25
N GLU A 362 -33.14 -1.87 -15.10
CA GLU A 362 -34.56 -1.85 -14.73
C GLU A 362 -35.08 -0.42 -14.56
N GLN A 363 -34.29 0.45 -13.91
CA GLN A 363 -34.61 1.87 -13.77
C GLN A 363 -34.69 2.60 -15.12
N ASN A 364 -33.73 2.36 -16.03
CA ASN A 364 -33.76 2.98 -17.37
C ASN A 364 -35.00 2.54 -18.16
N LYS A 365 -35.35 1.24 -18.14
CA LYS A 365 -36.56 0.73 -18.82
C LYS A 365 -37.84 1.31 -18.25
N ALA A 366 -37.92 1.49 -16.93
CA ALA A 366 -39.08 2.12 -16.30
C ALA A 366 -39.21 3.61 -16.66
N GLN A 367 -38.09 4.32 -16.87
CA GLN A 367 -38.09 5.71 -17.35
C GLN A 367 -38.41 5.82 -18.85
N GLU A 368 -37.95 4.87 -19.68
CA GLU A 368 -38.27 4.79 -21.10
C GLU A 368 -39.76 4.46 -21.32
N ALA A 369 -40.36 3.60 -20.51
CA ALA A 369 -41.78 3.27 -20.56
C ALA A 369 -42.72 4.34 -19.96
N ALA A 370 -42.15 5.38 -19.33
CA ALA A 370 -42.88 6.51 -18.74
C ALA A 370 -42.69 7.82 -19.53
N ARG A 371 -42.13 7.73 -20.74
CA ARG A 371 -41.99 8.80 -21.74
C ARG A 371 -42.83 8.50 -22.97
#